data_AF-A0A6N2KV48-F1
#
_entry.id   AF-A0A6N2KV48-F1
#
_cell.length_a   1.000
_cell.length_b   1.000
_cell.length_c   1.000
_cell.angle_alpha   90.00
_cell.angle_beta   90.00
_cell.angle_gamma   90.00
#
_symmetry.space_group_name_H-M   'P 1'
#
loop_
_entity.id
_entity.type
_entity.pdbx_description
1 polymer ?
#
loop_
_entity_poly.entity_id
_entity_poly.type
_entity_poly.pdbx_seq_one_letter_code
_entity_poly.pdbx_strand_id
1 'polypeptide(L)'
;MLYWIKRGSSNVFKGPSIGNAIMKANGYDSFNLLVNNGAAAGQVIFHTHIHIIPRKARDCLWTTESLRKRPLNFDQEASQIVSRVREQLSSISPDDEKGSRI
;
A
#
# COMPACT_ATOMS: atom_id res chain seq x y z
N MET A 1 -3.83 -10.91 23.15
CA MET A 1 -5.17 -10.34 23.40
C MET A 1 -5.45 -9.35 22.27
N LEU A 2 -6.15 -9.80 21.21
CA LEU A 2 -6.54 -8.94 20.09
C LEU A 2 -7.83 -8.21 20.50
N TYR A 3 -7.79 -6.89 20.63
CA TYR A 3 -9.00 -6.10 20.79
C TYR A 3 -9.55 -5.71 19.41
N TRP A 4 -10.70 -6.27 19.09
CA TRP A 4 -11.56 -5.82 18.00
C TRP A 4 -12.49 -4.74 18.55
N ILE A 5 -12.34 -3.49 18.10
CA ILE A 5 -13.30 -2.42 18.37
C ILE A 5 -14.06 -2.11 17.08
N LYS A 6 -15.37 -2.33 17.13
CA LYS A 6 -16.33 -2.02 16.07
C LYS A 6 -17.12 -0.78 16.48
N ARG A 7 -17.17 0.26 15.64
CA ARG A 7 -18.33 1.19 15.52
C ARG A 7 -18.44 1.66 14.05
N GLY A 8 -19.67 1.63 13.54
CA GLY A 8 -20.06 1.52 12.12
C GLY A 8 -19.68 2.68 11.17
N SER A 9 -19.96 2.61 9.86
CA SER A 9 -20.62 1.58 9.05
C SER A 9 -19.64 1.13 7.98
N SER A 10 -19.36 -0.18 7.95
CA SER A 10 -18.27 -0.85 7.24
C SER A 10 -16.87 -0.57 7.83
N ASN A 11 -16.46 -1.39 8.81
CA ASN A 11 -15.06 -1.54 9.25
C ASN A 11 -14.26 -2.29 8.17
N VAL A 12 -14.29 -1.79 6.94
CA VAL A 12 -13.62 -2.41 5.82
C VAL A 12 -12.18 -1.93 5.84
N PHE A 13 -11.27 -2.90 5.90
CA PHE A 13 -9.86 -2.63 5.69
C PHE A 13 -9.67 -2.06 4.28
N LYS A 14 -9.41 -0.76 4.16
CA LYS A 14 -9.25 -0.05 2.87
C LYS A 14 -7.87 -0.21 2.24
N GLY A 15 -7.00 -1.06 2.79
CA GLY A 15 -5.64 -1.27 2.27
C GLY A 15 -5.60 -1.58 0.77
N PRO A 16 -6.45 -2.49 0.25
CA PRO A 16 -6.48 -2.77 -1.19
C PRO A 16 -6.88 -1.57 -2.04
N SER A 17 -7.87 -0.79 -1.63
CA SER A 17 -8.30 0.43 -2.34
C SER A 17 -7.17 1.47 -2.39
N ILE A 18 -6.47 1.66 -1.27
CA ILE A 18 -5.30 2.56 -1.20
C ILE A 18 -4.17 2.04 -2.09
N GLY A 19 -3.89 0.73 -2.06
CA GLY A 19 -2.90 0.10 -2.92
C GLY A 19 -3.18 0.28 -4.41
N ASN A 20 -4.44 0.10 -4.81
CA ASN A 20 -4.89 0.32 -6.18
C ASN A 20 -4.71 1.78 -6.63
N ALA A 21 -5.03 2.75 -5.78
CA ALA A 21 -4.79 4.16 -6.08
C ALA A 21 -3.30 4.47 -6.24
N ILE A 22 -2.44 3.93 -5.38
CA ILE A 22 -0.98 4.07 -5.46
C ILE A 22 -0.43 3.48 -6.76
N MET A 23 -0.92 2.31 -7.17
CA MET A 23 -0.52 1.68 -8.43
C MET A 23 -0.91 2.52 -9.65
N LYS A 24 -2.19 2.90 -9.74
CA LYS A 24 -2.72 3.70 -10.87
C LYS A 24 -2.01 5.05 -11.00
N ALA A 25 -1.71 5.70 -9.88
CA ALA A 25 -1.04 7.00 -9.86
C ALA A 25 0.40 6.96 -10.43
N ASN A 26 1.05 5.79 -10.43
CA ASN A 26 2.48 5.66 -10.76
C ASN A 26 2.80 4.59 -11.81
N GLY A 27 1.79 3.96 -12.42
CA GLY A 27 1.96 2.98 -13.49
C GLY A 27 2.63 1.67 -13.01
N TYR A 28 2.11 1.10 -11.92
CA TYR A 28 2.49 -0.23 -11.43
C TYR A 28 1.35 -1.23 -11.66
N ASP A 29 1.70 -2.51 -11.90
CA ASP A 29 0.74 -3.55 -12.27
C ASP A 29 0.17 -4.29 -11.05
N SER A 30 0.94 -4.33 -9.96
CA SER A 30 0.59 -5.05 -8.74
C SER A 30 1.24 -4.41 -7.52
N PHE A 31 0.85 -4.83 -6.31
CA PHE A 31 1.51 -4.44 -5.07
C PHE A 31 1.55 -5.62 -4.09
N ASN A 32 2.50 -5.59 -3.16
CA ASN A 32 2.45 -6.42 -1.96
C ASN A 32 1.90 -5.64 -0.78
N LEU A 33 1.14 -6.34 0.07
CA LEU A 33 0.68 -5.86 1.36
C LEU A 33 1.40 -6.66 2.45
N LEU A 34 2.12 -5.99 3.35
CA LEU A 34 2.98 -6.66 4.33
C LEU A 34 2.86 -6.02 5.71
N VAL A 35 2.85 -6.86 6.74
CA VAL A 35 3.03 -6.46 8.15
C VAL A 35 4.14 -7.32 8.73
N ASN A 36 5.19 -6.67 9.21
CA ASN A 36 6.26 -7.36 9.94
C ASN A 36 5.94 -7.30 11.44
N ASN A 37 5.77 -8.47 12.07
CA ASN A 37 5.49 -8.60 13.49
C ASN A 37 6.65 -9.30 14.19
N GLY A 38 7.42 -8.54 14.98
CA GLY A 38 8.62 -9.01 15.68
C GLY A 38 9.91 -8.79 14.89
N ALA A 39 11.03 -8.64 15.62
CA ALA A 39 12.34 -8.34 15.03
C ALA A 39 12.80 -9.40 14.02
N ALA A 40 12.57 -10.68 14.30
CA ALA A 40 12.92 -11.78 13.40
C ALA A 40 12.16 -11.75 12.05
N ALA A 41 10.97 -11.12 12.02
CA ALA A 41 10.22 -10.87 10.79
C ALA A 41 10.65 -9.58 10.07
N GLY A 42 11.73 -8.92 10.51
CA GLY A 42 12.23 -7.67 9.93
C GLY A 42 11.52 -6.41 10.41
N GLN A 43 10.81 -6.44 11.55
CA GLN A 43 10.25 -5.23 12.16
C GLN A 43 11.34 -4.38 12.81
N VAL A 44 11.48 -3.13 12.36
CA VAL A 44 12.44 -2.17 12.94
C VAL A 44 11.76 -1.00 13.67
N ILE A 45 10.47 -0.75 13.41
CA ILE A 45 9.66 0.25 14.11
C ILE A 45 8.50 -0.46 14.82
N PHE A 46 8.45 -0.34 16.15
CA PHE A 46 7.53 -1.07 17.03
C PHE A 46 6.19 -0.35 17.25
N HIS A 47 5.58 0.11 16.16
CA HIS A 47 4.15 0.35 16.08
C HIS A 47 3.60 -0.45 14.90
N THR A 48 2.36 -0.93 14.99
CA THR A 48 1.73 -1.62 13.86
C THR A 48 1.66 -0.66 12.66
N HIS A 49 2.19 -1.09 11.53
CA HIS A 49 2.08 -0.41 10.26
C HIS A 49 1.96 -1.43 9.14
N ILE A 50 1.34 -1.01 8.06
CA ILE A 50 1.10 -1.86 6.89
C ILE A 50 1.92 -1.26 5.75
N HIS A 51 2.82 -2.06 5.19
CA HIS A 51 3.53 -1.70 3.98
C HIS A 51 2.64 -1.98 2.77
N ILE A 52 2.54 -1.00 1.88
CA ILE A 52 2.06 -1.16 0.51
C ILE A 52 3.27 -0.96 -0.39
N ILE A 53 3.68 -2.02 -1.09
CA ILE A 53 4.90 -2.04 -1.90
C ILE A 53 4.50 -2.23 -3.37
N PRO A 54 4.49 -1.18 -4.20
CA PRO A 54 4.22 -1.31 -5.64
C PRO A 54 5.24 -2.23 -6.32
N ARG A 55 4.77 -3.04 -7.27
CA ARG A 55 5.56 -4.07 -7.96
C ARG A 55 5.47 -3.91 -9.47
N LYS A 56 6.56 -4.27 -10.15
CA LYS A 56 6.59 -4.46 -11.62
C LYS A 56 7.05 -5.86 -11.93
N ALA A 57 6.65 -6.37 -13.10
CA ALA A 57 7.16 -7.65 -13.58
C ALA A 57 8.70 -7.63 -13.58
N ARG A 58 9.30 -8.67 -12.97
CA ARG A 58 10.75 -8.87 -12.90
C ARG A 58 11.52 -7.77 -12.15
N ASP A 59 10.89 -7.12 -11.17
CA ASP A 59 11.57 -6.16 -10.27
C ASP A 59 12.52 -6.81 -9.25
N CYS A 60 12.59 -8.14 -9.20
CA CYS A 60 13.54 -8.93 -8.40
C CYS A 60 13.52 -8.65 -6.89
N LEU A 61 12.41 -8.12 -6.33
CA LEU A 61 12.34 -7.68 -4.93
C LEU A 61 12.82 -8.73 -3.91
N TRP A 62 12.46 -10.00 -4.12
CA TRP A 62 12.76 -11.10 -3.19
C TRP A 62 13.97 -11.94 -3.58
N THR A 63 14.40 -11.84 -4.84
CA THR A 63 15.53 -12.61 -5.36
C THR A 63 16.88 -11.96 -5.06
N THR A 64 16.86 -10.68 -4.67
CA THR A 64 18.05 -9.90 -4.35
C THR A 64 17.78 -9.01 -3.14
N GLU A 65 18.30 -9.38 -1.96
CA GLU A 65 18.32 -8.55 -0.74
C GLU A 65 19.03 -7.18 -0.96
N SER A 66 19.73 -7.04 -2.09
CA SER A 66 20.64 -5.96 -2.44
C SER A 66 20.06 -4.93 -3.43
N LEU A 67 18.75 -4.92 -3.69
CA LEU A 67 18.17 -3.82 -4.47
C LEU A 67 18.41 -2.49 -3.75
N ARG A 68 19.21 -1.63 -4.36
CA ARG A 68 19.50 -0.30 -3.85
C ARG A 68 18.23 0.53 -3.87
N LYS A 69 17.60 0.67 -2.70
CA LYS A 69 16.49 1.60 -2.49
C LYS A 69 17.00 3.01 -2.77
N ARG A 70 16.43 3.66 -3.79
CA ARG A 70 16.70 5.08 -4.04
C ARG A 70 15.80 5.87 -3.10
N PRO A 71 16.37 6.73 -2.23
CA PRO A 71 15.55 7.61 -1.42
C PRO A 71 14.72 8.49 -2.35
N LEU A 72 13.43 8.61 -2.07
CA LEU A 72 12.57 9.56 -2.74
C LEU A 72 13.04 10.96 -2.40
N ASN A 73 13.12 11.86 -3.37
CA ASN A 73 13.36 13.25 -3.05
C ASN A 73 12.10 13.81 -2.36
N PHE A 74 12.21 14.22 -1.10
CA PHE A 74 11.09 14.69 -0.28
C PHE A 74 10.44 15.99 -0.78
N ASP A 75 11.02 16.60 -1.81
CA ASP A 75 10.56 17.87 -2.38
C ASP A 75 9.40 17.66 -3.38
N GLN A 76 9.61 18.11 -4.62
CA GLN A 76 8.58 18.17 -5.66
C GLN A 76 8.05 16.79 -6.06
N GLU A 77 8.91 15.76 -6.05
CA GLU A 77 8.55 14.41 -6.49
C GLU A 77 7.55 13.75 -5.54
N ALA A 78 7.80 13.78 -4.22
CA ALA A 78 6.86 13.25 -3.23
C ALA A 78 5.50 13.96 -3.29
N SER A 79 5.51 15.28 -3.45
CA SER A 79 4.29 16.09 -3.55
C SER A 79 3.46 15.72 -4.79
N GLN A 80 4.11 15.50 -5.93
CA GLN A 80 3.45 15.04 -7.17
C GLN A 80 2.85 13.64 -7.02
N ILE A 81 3.55 12.72 -6.36
CA ILE A 81 3.01 11.39 -6.10
C ILE A 81 1.76 11.49 -5.23
N VAL A 82 1.81 12.27 -4.16
CA VAL A 82 0.67 12.47 -3.26
C VAL A 82 -0.53 13.08 -3.99
N SER A 83 -0.31 14.08 -4.86
CA SER A 83 -1.42 14.68 -5.62
C SER A 83 -2.10 13.65 -6.53
N ARG A 84 -1.32 12.88 -7.28
CA ARG A 84 -1.85 11.82 -8.16
C ARG A 84 -2.60 10.74 -7.38
N VAL A 85 -2.09 10.32 -6.22
CA VAL A 85 -2.77 9.33 -5.38
C VAL A 85 -4.09 9.87 -4.83
N ARG A 86 -4.13 11.14 -4.41
CA ARG A 86 -5.37 11.79 -3.95
C ARG A 86 -6.42 11.90 -5.06
N GLU A 87 -6.00 12.20 -6.28
CA GLU A 87 -6.89 12.19 -7.45
C GLU A 87 -7.48 10.80 -7.69
N GLN A 88 -6.66 9.75 -7.63
CA GLN A 88 -7.12 8.36 -7.77
C GLN A 88 -8.03 7.89 -6.63
N LEU A 89 -7.85 8.43 -5.42
CA LEU A 89 -8.74 8.12 -4.29
C LEU A 89 -10.07 8.86 -4.37
N SER A 90 -10.08 10.07 -4.90
CA SER A 90 -11.29 10.89 -5.06
C SER A 90 -12.24 10.34 -6.14
N SER A 91 -11.70 9.60 -7.11
CA SER A 91 -12.49 8.95 -8.16
C SER A 91 -13.10 7.61 -7.77
N ILE A 92 -12.76 7.07 -6.58
CA ILE A 92 -13.35 5.84 -6.05
C ILE A 92 -14.73 6.18 -5.49
N SER A 93 -15.77 5.85 -6.27
CA SER A 93 -17.17 5.95 -5.84
C SER A 93 -17.51 4.77 -4.91
N PRO A 94 -18.47 4.91 -3.98
CA PRO A 94 -18.87 3.83 -3.06
C PRO A 94 -19.42 2.56 -3.74
N ASP A 95 -19.73 2.62 -5.05
CA ASP A 95 -20.45 1.57 -5.77
C ASP A 95 -19.57 0.46 -6.37
N ASP A 96 -18.23 0.58 -6.27
CA ASP A 96 -17.30 -0.45 -6.78
C ASP A 96 -17.15 -1.69 -5.86
N GLU A 97 -17.96 -1.82 -4.79
CA GLU A 97 -17.99 -3.01 -3.92
C GLU A 97 -18.56 -4.27 -4.60
N LYS A 98 -19.07 -4.17 -5.83
CA LYS A 98 -19.50 -5.32 -6.66
C LYS A 98 -18.47 -5.65 -7.74
N GLY A 99 -17.25 -6.01 -7.36
CA GLY A 99 -16.21 -6.37 -8.32
C GLY A 99 -15.29 -7.48 -7.83
N SER A 100 -15.47 -8.68 -8.40
CA SER A 100 -14.59 -9.85 -8.30
C SER A 100 -14.78 -10.75 -7.07
N ARG A 101 -15.88 -11.53 -7.08
CA ARG A 101 -15.84 -12.90 -6.55
C ARG A 101 -14.99 -13.72 -7.54
N ILE A 102 -13.83 -14.17 -7.08
CA ILE A 102 -13.11 -15.32 -7.64
C ILE A 102 -13.21 -16.44 -6.61
#